data_AF-A0A7J5U3A1-F1
#
_entry.id   AF-A0A7J5U3A1-F1
#
_cell.length_a   1.000
_cell.length_b   1.000
_cell.length_c   1.000
_cell.angle_alpha   90.00
_cell.angle_beta   90.00
_cell.angle_gamma   90.00
#
_symmetry.space_group_name_H-M   'P 1'
#
loop_
_entity.id
_entity.type
_entity.pdbx_description
1 polymer ?
#
loop_
_entity_poly.entity_id
_entity_poly.type
_entity_poly.pdbx_seq_one_letter_code
_entity_poly.pdbx_strand_id
1 'polypeptide(L)' 'MTADQLTEFFHDVLISMHENIRDLQGKKVYADPQEQDYLSGRLFSYHEVLQIMKFSAREAGLDEKELGL' A
#
# COMPACT_ATOMS: atom_id res chain seq x y z
N MET A 1 12.34 10.98 -17.24
CA MET A 1 10.96 10.73 -16.78
C MET A 1 10.28 12.07 -16.67
N THR A 2 9.15 12.26 -17.35
CA THR A 2 8.34 13.48 -17.20
C THR A 2 7.58 13.44 -15.87
N ALA A 3 7.00 14.59 -15.47
CA ALA A 3 6.14 14.64 -14.28
C ALA A 3 4.95 13.68 -14.42
N ASP A 4 4.34 13.62 -15.61
CA ASP A 4 3.21 12.71 -15.87
C ASP A 4 3.61 11.24 -15.75
N GLN A 5 4.77 10.85 -16.31
CA GLN A 5 5.29 9.49 -16.20
C GLN A 5 5.62 9.10 -14.75
N LEU A 6 6.09 10.06 -13.94
CA LEU A 6 6.34 9.82 -12.51
C LEU A 6 5.02 9.60 -11.76
N THR A 7 3.99 10.38 -12.07
CA THR A 7 2.65 10.25 -11.47
C THR A 7 2.01 8.91 -11.83
N GLU A 8 2.05 8.53 -13.11
CA GLU A 8 1.57 7.21 -13.56
C GLU A 8 2.30 6.06 -12.84
N PHE A 9 3.63 6.12 -12.79
CA PHE A 9 4.42 5.14 -12.06
C PHE A 9 4.02 5.06 -10.58
N PHE A 10 3.81 6.20 -9.93
CA PHE A 10 3.41 6.23 -8.52
C PHE A 10 2.02 5.62 -8.32
N HIS A 11 1.05 5.93 -9.18
CA HIS A 11 -0.27 5.31 -9.14
C HIS A 11 -0.21 3.80 -9.37
N ASP A 12 0.59 3.32 -10.32
CA ASP A 12 0.74 1.88 -10.57
C ASP A 12 1.32 1.14 -9.35
N VAL A 13 2.27 1.77 -8.65
CA VAL A 13 2.83 1.24 -7.39
C VAL A 13 1.74 1.15 -6.32
N LEU A 14 0.94 2.20 -6.14
CA LEU A 14 -0.14 2.21 -5.15
C LEU A 14 -1.23 1.20 -5.47
N ILE A 15 -1.66 1.10 -6.72
CA ILE A 15 -2.62 0.10 -7.20
C ILE A 15 -2.10 -1.29 -6.85
N SER A 16 -0.85 -1.59 -7.23
CA SER A 16 -0.23 -2.89 -6.96
C SER A 16 -0.15 -3.19 -5.45
N MET A 17 0.12 -2.19 -4.61
CA MET A 17 0.12 -2.35 -3.15
C MET A 17 -1.28 -2.66 -2.62
N HIS A 18 -2.30 -1.93 -3.06
CA HIS A 18 -3.69 -2.18 -2.66
C HIS A 18 -4.20 -3.55 -3.09
N GLU A 19 -3.85 -4.00 -4.30
CA GLU A 19 -4.16 -5.36 -4.76
C GLU A 19 -3.50 -6.42 -3.88
N ASN A 20 -2.21 -6.26 -3.56
CA ASN A 20 -1.50 -7.17 -2.65
C ASN A 20 -2.14 -7.21 -1.25
N ILE A 21 -2.53 -6.06 -0.69
CA ILE A 21 -3.22 -5.99 0.60
C ILE A 21 -4.53 -6.77 0.53
N ARG A 22 -5.35 -6.51 -0.50
CA ARG A 22 -6.66 -7.18 -0.68
C ARG A 22 -6.49 -8.70 -0.78
N ASP A 23 -5.52 -9.15 -1.56
CA ASP A 23 -5.26 -10.57 -1.76
C ASP A 23 -4.75 -11.26 -0.49
N LEU A 24 -3.88 -10.60 0.28
CA LEU A 24 -3.38 -11.12 1.56
C LEU A 24 -4.50 -11.18 2.60
N GLN A 25 -5.38 -10.19 2.64
CA GLN A 25 -6.57 -10.22 3.49
C GLN A 25 -7.48 -11.40 3.10
N GLY A 26 -7.71 -11.62 1.81
CA GLY A 26 -8.49 -12.75 1.31
C GLY A 26 -7.88 -14.11 1.68
N LYS A 27 -6.56 -14.27 1.56
CA LYS A 27 -5.85 -15.50 1.94
C LYS A 27 -5.92 -15.77 3.44
N LYS A 28 -5.76 -14.72 4.26
CA LYS A 28 -5.78 -14.83 5.73
C LYS A 28 -7.09 -15.42 6.27
N VAL A 29 -8.22 -15.25 5.57
CA VAL A 29 -9.53 -15.81 5.98
C VAL A 29 -9.52 -17.34 6.05
N TYR A 30 -8.75 -18.00 5.17
CA TYR A 30 -8.74 -19.46 5.02
C TYR A 30 -7.43 -20.11 5.47
N ALA A 31 -6.44 -19.30 5.84
CA ALA A 31 -5.13 -19.75 6.28
C ALA A 31 -5.18 -20.44 7.65
N ASP A 32 -4.28 -21.40 7.86
CA ASP A 32 -4.08 -22.00 9.17
C ASP A 32 -3.47 -20.99 10.17
N PRO A 33 -3.52 -21.24 11.49
CA PRO A 33 -3.04 -20.26 12.48
C PRO A 33 -1.58 -19.84 12.32
N GLN A 34 -0.70 -20.71 11.82
CA GLN A 34 0.71 -20.40 11.62
C GLN A 34 0.90 -19.49 10.41
N GLU A 35 0.18 -19.77 9.31
CA GLU A 35 0.17 -18.93 8.11
C GLU A 35 -0.52 -17.58 8.37
N GLN A 36 -1.55 -17.54 9.22
CA GLN A 36 -2.22 -16.29 9.59
C GLN A 36 -1.28 -15.28 10.26
N ASP A 37 -0.34 -15.73 11.10
CA ASP A 37 0.62 -14.85 11.76
C ASP A 37 1.58 -14.22 10.73
N TYR A 38 2.12 -15.05 9.83
CA TYR A 38 2.95 -14.59 8.71
C TYR A 38 2.21 -13.57 7.81
N LEU A 39 0.97 -13.88 7.43
CA LEU A 39 0.14 -12.99 6.61
C LEU A 39 -0.17 -11.68 7.34
N SER A 40 -0.37 -11.73 8.67
CA SER A 40 -0.59 -10.54 9.49
C SER A 40 0.64 -9.63 9.54
N GLY A 41 1.84 -10.21 9.70
CA GLY A 41 3.09 -9.46 9.65
C GLY A 41 3.30 -8.78 8.29
N ARG A 42 3.01 -9.50 7.20
CA ARG A 42 3.12 -8.93 5.85
C ARG A 42 2.11 -7.80 5.60
N LEU A 43 0.85 -7.97 6.03
CA LEU A 43 -0.17 -6.93 5.96
C LEU A 43 0.23 -5.68 6.75
N PHE A 44 0.76 -5.88 7.97
CA PHE A 44 1.28 -4.79 8.78
C PHE A 44 2.35 -3.98 8.03
N SER A 45 3.33 -4.65 7.42
CA SER A 45 4.37 -3.96 6.65
C SER A 45 3.84 -3.13 5.48
N TYR A 46 2.85 -3.62 4.72
CA TYR A 46 2.22 -2.84 3.65
C TYR A 46 1.50 -1.59 4.18
N HIS A 47 0.81 -1.71 5.32
CA HIS A 47 0.13 -0.57 5.93
C HIS A 47 1.12 0.46 6.46
N GLU A 48 2.25 0.06 7.05
CA GLU A 48 3.31 0.98 7.48
C GLU A 48 3.88 1.78 6.29
N VAL A 49 4.13 1.12 5.15
CA VAL A 49 4.58 1.82 3.93
C VAL A 49 3.56 2.85 3.47
N LEU A 50 2.26 2.52 3.46
CA LEU A 50 1.20 3.48 3.14
C LEU A 50 1.16 4.66 4.12
N GLN A 51 1.36 4.42 5.42
CA GLN A 51 1.41 5.49 6.41
C GLN A 51 2.62 6.41 6.21
N ILE A 52 3.79 5.87 5.88
CA ILE A 52 4.98 6.66 5.55
C ILE A 52 4.74 7.53 4.32
N MET A 53 4.07 6.98 3.29
CA MET A 53 3.72 7.73 2.08
C MET A 53 2.74 8.86 2.39
N LYS A 54 1.68 8.61 3.16
CA LYS A 54 0.73 9.66 3.62
C LYS A 54 1.43 10.76 4.41
N PHE A 55 2.26 10.38 5.37
CA PHE A 55 3.03 11.33 6.17
C PHE A 55 3.93 12.19 5.28
N SER A 56 4.65 11.57 4.36
CA SER A 56 5.55 12.27 3.44
C SER A 56 4.81 13.21 2.49
N ALA A 57 3.64 12.79 1.98
CA ALA A 57 2.78 13.62 1.13
C ALA A 57 2.31 14.86 1.88
N ARG A 58 1.87 14.69 3.15
CA ARG A 58 1.45 15.79 4.00
C ARG A 58 2.57 16.80 4.27
N GLU A 59 3.76 16.32 4.61
CA GLU A 59 4.93 17.19 4.83
C GLU A 59 5.35 17.95 3.56
N ALA A 60 5.12 17.35 2.38
CA ALA A 60 5.35 18.00 1.09
C ALA A 60 4.21 18.93 0.64
N GLY A 61 3.12 19.04 1.42
CA GLY A 61 1.95 19.86 1.07
C GLY A 61 1.11 19.31 -0.09
N LEU A 62 1.18 18.00 -0.34
CA LEU A 62 0.41 17.31 -1.39
C LEU A 62 -0.93 16.81 -0.84
N ASP A 63 -1.97 16.81 -1.68
CA ASP A 63 -3.27 16.23 -1.32
C ASP A 63 -3.19 14.70 -1.37
N GLU A 64 -3.36 14.05 -0.21
CA GLU A 64 -3.37 12.59 -0.06
C GLU A 64 -4.42 11.93 -0.97
N LYS A 65 -5.58 12.58 -1.20
CA LYS A 65 -6.66 12.04 -2.04
C LYS A 65 -6.30 12.02 -3.52
N GLU A 66 -5.64 13.07 -4.00
CA GLU A 66 -5.20 13.14 -5.40
C GLU A 66 -4.12 12.10 -5.71
N LEU A 67 -3.34 11.74 -4.68
CA LEU A 67 -2.32 10.69 -4.75
C LEU A 67 -2.87 9.27 -4.57
N GLY A 68 -4.15 9.10 -4.22
CA GLY A 68 -4.76 7.78 -3.98
C GLY A 68 -4.30 7.09 -2.69
N LEU A 69 -3.86 7.86 -1.68
CA LEU A 69 -3.34 7.37 -0.40
C LEU A 69 -4.41 7.27 0.70
#